data_AF-A0A963PUB4-F1
#
_entry.id   AF-A0A963PUB4-F1
#
_cell.length_a   1.000
_cell.length_b   1.000
_cell.length_c   1.000
_cell.angle_alpha   90.00
_cell.angle_beta   90.00
_cell.angle_gamma   90.00
#
_symmetry.space_group_name_H-M   'P 1'
#
loop_
_entity.id
_entity.type
_entity.pdbx_description
1 polymer ?
#
loop_
_entity_poly.entity_id
_entity_poly.type
_entity_poly.pdbx_seq_one_letter_code
_entity_poly.pdbx_strand_id
1 'polypeptide(L)' 'ACSFHNATAVQMALGGSTNAAVHIIAMARRAGVPLTLDDLDAIGRKVPVLANLFPSGDRLME' A
#
# COMPACT_ATOMS: atom_id res chain seq x y z
N ALA A 1 -10.36 8.31 6.59
CA ALA A 1 -10.65 7.19 5.68
C ALA A 1 -9.95 7.34 4.33
N CYS A 2 -10.21 8.41 3.56
CA CYS A 2 -9.62 8.65 2.24
C CYS A 2 -8.08 8.54 2.20
N SER A 3 -7.37 9.04 3.23
CA SER A 3 -5.90 8.99 3.27
C SER A 3 -5.32 7.58 3.35
N PHE A 4 -5.99 6.62 3.98
CA PHE A 4 -5.51 5.22 4.05
C PHE A 4 -5.69 4.50 2.72
N HIS A 5 -6.79 4.78 2.00
CA HIS A 5 -6.97 4.29 0.64
C HIS A 5 -5.84 4.81 -0.27
N ASN A 6 -5.54 6.10 -0.21
CA ASN A 6 -4.46 6.71 -1.00
C ASN A 6 -3.10 6.13 -0.63
N ALA A 7 -2.82 5.92 0.66
CA ALA A 7 -1.59 5.29 1.11
C ALA A 7 -1.42 3.87 0.54
N THR A 8 -2.48 3.06 0.58
CA THR A 8 -2.49 1.73 -0.02
C THR A 8 -2.28 1.80 -1.54
N ALA A 9 -3.00 2.69 -2.23
CA ALA A 9 -2.87 2.83 -3.68
C ALA A 9 -1.44 3.22 -4.09
N VAL A 10 -0.83 4.20 -3.42
CA VAL A 10 0.57 4.56 -3.66
C VAL A 10 1.48 3.37 -3.38
N GLN A 11 1.28 2.66 -2.26
CA GLN A 11 2.14 1.51 -1.93
C GLN A 11 2.07 0.40 -2.99
N MET A 12 0.88 0.12 -3.52
CA MET A 12 0.68 -0.87 -4.59
C MET A 12 1.33 -0.39 -5.90
N ALA A 13 1.16 0.88 -6.25
CA ALA A 13 1.77 1.46 -7.45
C ALA A 13 3.31 1.43 -7.40
N LEU A 14 3.90 1.52 -6.21
CA LEU A 14 5.35 1.45 -6.02
C LEU A 14 5.88 0.01 -5.96
N GLY A 15 5.02 -1.01 -5.87
CA GLY A 15 5.45 -2.38 -5.59
C GLY A 15 6.13 -2.51 -4.22
N GLY A 16 5.64 -1.75 -3.23
CA GLY A 16 6.30 -1.62 -1.94
C GLY A 16 6.24 -2.86 -1.05
N SER A 17 6.95 -2.80 0.08
CA SER A 17 7.09 -3.93 1.01
C SER A 17 5.74 -4.45 1.50
N THR A 18 5.59 -5.79 1.56
CA THR A 18 4.42 -6.44 2.16
C THR A 18 4.22 -6.10 3.64
N ASN A 19 5.28 -5.67 4.35
CA ASN A 19 5.19 -5.15 5.72
C ASN A 19 4.29 -3.90 5.84
N ALA A 20 4.09 -3.18 4.73
CA ALA A 20 3.19 -2.04 4.73
C ALA A 20 1.75 -2.42 5.05
N ALA A 21 1.28 -3.62 4.66
CA ALA A 21 -0.09 -4.04 4.93
C ALA A 21 -0.38 -4.07 6.44
N VAL A 22 0.52 -4.65 7.23
CA VAL A 22 0.36 -4.72 8.69
C VAL A 22 0.49 -3.34 9.34
N HIS A 23 1.39 -2.49 8.86
CA HIS A 23 1.58 -1.15 9.41
C HIS A 23 0.44 -0.19 9.07
N ILE A 24 -0.08 -0.23 7.84
CA ILE A 24 -1.22 0.58 7.41
C ILE A 24 -2.47 0.21 8.23
N ILE A 25 -2.74 -1.09 8.42
CA ILE A 25 -3.87 -1.55 9.26
C ILE A 25 -3.66 -1.14 10.72
N ALA A 26 -2.44 -1.25 11.26
CA ALA A 26 -2.15 -0.82 12.62
C ALA A 26 -2.39 0.68 12.82
N MET A 27 -1.92 1.52 11.89
CA MET A 27 -2.16 2.96 11.91
C MET A 27 -3.65 3.29 11.78
N ALA A 28 -4.38 2.62 10.88
CA ALA A 28 -5.82 2.80 10.71
C ALA A 28 -6.58 2.47 12.00
N ARG A 29 -6.26 1.33 12.64
CA ARG A 29 -6.83 0.95 13.94
C ARG A 29 -6.55 1.98 15.02
N ARG A 30 -5.32 2.52 15.11
CA ARG A 30 -4.97 3.57 16.07
C ARG A 30 -5.71 4.89 15.82
N ALA A 31 -6.06 5.17 14.57
CA ALA A 31 -6.85 6.33 14.18
C ALA A 31 -8.38 6.08 14.25
N GLY A 32 -8.84 4.92 14.73
CA GLY A 32 -10.27 4.57 14.76
C GLY A 32 -10.89 4.38 13.37
N VAL A 33 -10.08 4.16 12.33
CA VAL A 33 -10.56 3.93 10.97
C VAL A 33 -10.64 2.42 10.71
N PRO A 34 -11.81 1.89 10.35
CA PRO A 34 -11.94 0.48 9.97
C PRO A 34 -11.20 0.27 8.65
N LEU A 35 -10.26 -0.67 8.65
CA LEU A 35 -9.50 -1.10 7.48
C LEU A 35 -9.09 -2.56 7.67
N THR A 36 -9.36 -3.39 6.67
CA THR A 36 -9.12 -4.83 6.68
C THR A 36 -8.13 -5.23 5.59
N LEU A 37 -7.67 -6.48 5.61
CA LEU A 37 -6.84 -7.01 4.52
C LEU A 37 -7.64 -7.11 3.21
N ASP A 38 -8.93 -7.41 3.27
CA ASP A 38 -9.81 -7.46 2.09
C ASP A 38 -9.94 -6.10 1.42
N ASP A 39 -9.96 -5.01 2.21
CA ASP A 39 -9.94 -3.65 1.66
C ASP A 39 -8.62 -3.37 0.92
N LEU A 40 -7.49 -3.84 1.46
CA LEU A 40 -6.19 -3.70 0.80
C LEU A 40 -6.13 -4.51 -0.50
N ASP A 41 -6.62 -5.75 -0.52
CA ASP A 41 -6.70 -6.60 -1.72
C ASP A 41 -7.59 -5.96 -2.80
N ALA A 42 -8.77 -5.46 -2.40
CA ALA A 42 -9.69 -4.79 -3.32
C ALA A 42 -9.09 -3.54 -3.97
N ILE A 43 -8.23 -2.80 -3.26
CA ILE A 43 -7.47 -1.67 -3.82
C ILE A 43 -6.35 -2.20 -4.73
N GLY A 44 -5.57 -3.18 -4.28
CA GLY A 44 -4.45 -3.76 -5.02
C GLY A 44 -4.85 -4.32 -6.39
N ARG A 45 -6.03 -4.95 -6.50
CA ARG A 45 -6.56 -5.43 -7.79
C ARG A 45 -6.83 -4.31 -8.82
N LYS A 46 -6.96 -3.06 -8.37
CA LYS A 46 -7.24 -1.90 -9.23
C LYS A 46 -6.01 -1.07 -9.56
N VAL A 47 -4.92 -1.25 -8.81
CA VAL A 47 -3.72 -0.42 -8.91
C VAL A 47 -2.56 -1.26 -9.43
N PRO A 48 -2.14 -1.07 -10.70
CA PRO A 48 -0.98 -1.77 -11.23
C PRO A 48 0.31 -1.24 -10.59
N VAL A 49 1.36 -2.07 -10.60
CA VAL A 49 2.72 -1.61 -10.27
C VAL A 49 3.21 -0.73 -11.42
N LEU A 50 3.60 0.51 -11.10
CA LEU A 50 4.01 1.53 -12.06
C LEU A 50 5.50 1.88 -11.92
N ALA A 51 6.08 1.71 -10.73
CA ALA A 51 7.46 2.10 -10.47
C ALA A 51 8.44 0.94 -10.72
N ASN A 52 9.54 1.23 -11.42
CA ASN A 52 10.64 0.30 -11.65
C ASN A 52 11.67 0.40 -10.51
N LEU A 53 11.29 -0.02 -9.30
CA LEU A 53 12.14 0.10 -8.10
C LEU A 53 12.67 -1.25 -7.63
N PHE A 54 13.93 -1.28 -7.22
CA PHE A 54 14.52 -2.42 -6.51
C PHE A 54 13.70 -2.74 -5.25
N PRO A 55 13.39 -4.02 -4.93
CA PRO A 55 13.95 -5.25 -5.50
C PRO A 55 13.23 -5.84 -6.73
N SER A 56 12.08 -5.31 -7.11
CA SER A 56 11.30 -5.82 -8.26
C SER A 56 11.81 -5.28 -9.60
N GLY A 57 12.45 -4.11 -9.56
CA GLY A 57 13.07 -3.40 -10.66
C GLY A 57 14.56 -3.14 -10.44
N ASP A 58 15.14 -2.26 -11.25
CA ASP A 58 16.59 -1.95 -11.24
C ASP A 58 16.94 -0.52 -10.82
N ARG A 59 15.95 0.34 -10.53
CA ARG A 59 16.20 1.71 -10.04
C ARG A 59 16.07 1.81 -8.52
N LEU A 60 16.80 2.76 -7.97
CA LEU A 60 16.70 3.13 -6.56
C LEU A 60 15.73 4.32 -6.41
N MET A 61 15.44 4.69 -5.16
CA MET A 61 14.51 5.78 -4.82
C MET A 61 15.08 7.19 -5.11
N GLU A 62 16.39 7.29 -5.35
CA GLU A 62 17.10 8.56 -5.62
C GLU A 62 16.61 9.27 -6.88
#